data_AF-I2GDP0-F1
#
_entry.id   AF-I2GDP0-F1
#
_cell.length_a   1.000
_cell.length_b   1.000
_cell.length_c   1.000
_cell.angle_alpha   90.00
_cell.angle_beta   90.00
_cell.angle_gamma   90.00
#
_symmetry.space_group_name_H-M   'P 1'
#
loop_
_entity.id
_entity.type
_entity.pdbx_description
1 polymer ?
#
loop_
_entity_poly.entity_id
_entity_poly.type
_entity_poly.pdbx_seq_one_letter_code
_entity_poly.pdbx_strand_id
1 'polypeptide(L)'
;MNIGDKVRMLRAKEQGVVTRFLPGNQVEIEIEDGFRIPVMRSELVVVSPLEAERLVKTPTQQPIVPRQPAASTIVSNQGVYFAFVAQNDREYALHIINNTDWELTYVVGEETAAPSGGAQFNGLQSGSLKPKSQLKLNELYVHAQFDTWPTFVLQALWFRSGRASLRPPLVKRVKCRAATFFNNKATVPVLNQPGHLFQLDADEASPSQAGGTRPTPSPAAIQPETLKQEMLKPKSDPASLAVERPSAVVDLHVEALLPQGPGRRSPAELLELQLQTFEKTLENAIASGMGEITFIHGVGSGALRTELHRRLGQHPNVRFFEDAQKQKFGYGATKVTIK
;
A
#
# COMPACT_ATOMS: atom_id res chain seq x y z
N MET A 1 49.90 -13.73 21.88
CA MET A 1 49.51 -13.80 23.30
C MET A 1 50.44 -12.89 24.07
N ASN A 2 49.94 -11.71 24.37
CA ASN A 2 50.59 -10.64 25.11
C ASN A 2 49.79 -10.37 26.40
N ILE A 3 50.39 -9.62 27.33
CA ILE A 3 49.66 -9.11 28.51
C ILE A 3 48.54 -8.19 28.00
N GLY A 4 47.32 -8.43 28.46
CA GLY A 4 46.11 -7.73 28.00
C GLY A 4 45.29 -8.48 26.93
N ASP A 5 45.79 -9.58 26.35
CA ASP A 5 45.00 -10.40 25.42
C ASP A 5 43.90 -11.17 26.16
N LYS A 6 42.68 -11.18 25.60
CA LYS A 6 41.60 -12.07 26.07
C LYS A 6 41.90 -13.50 25.61
N VAL A 7 41.94 -14.43 26.55
CA VAL A 7 42.26 -15.83 26.32
C VAL A 7 41.13 -16.72 26.83
N ARG A 8 40.89 -17.82 26.13
CA ARG A 8 39.94 -18.86 26.50
C ARG A 8 40.71 -20.13 26.84
N MET A 9 40.34 -20.77 27.95
CA MET A 9 40.92 -22.05 28.31
C MET A 9 40.41 -23.17 27.38
N LEU A 10 41.27 -24.13 27.02
CA LEU A 10 40.87 -25.27 26.17
C LEU A 10 39.96 -26.26 26.91
N ARG A 11 40.19 -26.45 28.21
CA ARG A 11 39.53 -27.49 29.03
C ARG A 11 38.45 -26.96 29.96
N ALA A 12 38.36 -25.65 30.12
CA ALA A 12 37.39 -24.97 30.96
C ALA A 12 36.61 -23.93 30.13
N LYS A 13 35.36 -23.66 30.51
CA LYS A 13 34.50 -22.69 29.81
C LYS A 13 34.85 -21.24 30.11
N GLU A 14 35.74 -21.01 31.07
CA GLU A 14 36.10 -19.67 31.52
C GLU A 14 37.03 -18.97 30.53
N GLN A 15 36.88 -17.65 30.48
CA GLN A 15 37.73 -16.75 29.73
C GLN A 15 38.37 -15.78 30.71
N GLY A 16 39.59 -15.38 30.40
CA GLY A 16 40.33 -14.44 31.24
C GLY A 16 41.19 -13.52 30.40
N VAL A 17 41.78 -12.52 31.06
CA VAL A 17 42.76 -11.62 30.47
C VAL A 17 44.13 -11.97 31.02
N VAL A 18 45.13 -12.05 30.15
CA VAL A 18 46.51 -12.32 30.58
C VAL A 18 47.04 -11.13 31.37
N THR A 19 47.34 -11.32 32.66
CA THR A 19 47.90 -10.28 33.54
C THR A 19 49.42 -10.34 33.58
N ARG A 20 50.00 -11.54 33.59
CA ARG A 20 51.45 -11.72 33.75
C ARG A 20 51.94 -13.08 33.23
N PHE A 21 53.20 -13.15 32.82
CA PHE A 21 53.91 -14.39 32.53
C PHE A 21 54.70 -14.89 33.75
N LEU A 22 54.57 -16.17 34.06
CA LEU A 22 55.26 -16.84 35.17
C LEU A 22 56.36 -17.79 34.64
N PRO A 23 57.38 -18.10 35.47
CA PRO A 23 58.39 -19.10 35.13
C PRO A 23 57.76 -20.48 34.88
N GLY A 24 58.37 -21.31 34.02
CA GLY A 24 57.86 -22.65 33.76
C GLY A 24 56.72 -22.72 32.74
N ASN A 25 56.65 -21.75 31.80
CA ASN A 25 55.65 -21.70 30.72
C ASN A 25 54.19 -21.55 31.22
N GLN A 26 54.04 -20.96 32.42
CA GLN A 26 52.76 -20.62 33.02
C GLN A 26 52.40 -19.15 32.77
N VAL A 27 51.11 -18.87 32.76
CA VAL A 27 50.53 -17.57 32.49
C VAL A 27 49.45 -17.32 33.52
N GLU A 28 49.53 -16.16 34.17
CA GLU A 28 48.49 -15.72 35.09
C GLU A 28 47.36 -15.08 34.29
N ILE A 29 46.15 -15.58 34.48
CA ILE A 29 44.93 -15.03 33.88
C ILE A 29 44.02 -14.51 34.98
N GLU A 30 43.39 -13.36 34.75
CA GLU A 30 42.31 -12.84 35.58
C GLU A 30 40.98 -13.19 34.91
N ILE A 31 40.16 -14.01 35.57
CA ILE A 31 38.83 -14.38 35.07
C ILE A 31 37.80 -13.28 35.36
N GLU A 32 36.61 -13.35 34.75
CA GLU A 32 35.54 -12.33 34.91
C GLU A 32 35.11 -12.11 36.38
N ASP A 33 35.27 -13.13 37.24
CA ASP A 33 35.00 -13.06 38.67
C ASP A 33 36.12 -12.38 39.49
N GLY A 34 37.16 -11.83 38.83
CA GLY A 34 38.25 -11.08 39.47
C GLY A 34 39.32 -11.95 40.16
N PHE A 35 39.25 -13.27 40.01
CA PHE A 35 40.25 -14.19 40.55
C PHE A 35 41.42 -14.38 39.58
N ARG A 36 42.64 -14.47 40.13
CA ARG A 36 43.87 -14.69 39.36
C ARG A 36 44.34 -16.12 39.51
N ILE A 37 44.43 -16.82 38.38
CA ILE A 37 44.76 -18.26 38.36
C ILE A 37 45.97 -18.47 37.43
N PRO A 38 47.03 -19.14 37.91
CA PRO A 38 48.13 -19.55 37.05
C PRO A 38 47.73 -20.78 36.23
N VAL A 39 47.78 -20.65 34.91
CA VAL A 39 47.43 -21.72 33.96
C VAL A 39 48.56 -21.93 32.96
N MET A 40 48.66 -23.13 32.40
CA MET A 40 49.71 -23.45 31.43
C MET A 40 49.43 -22.73 30.11
N ARG A 41 50.47 -22.18 29.47
CA ARG A 41 50.33 -21.51 28.16
C ARG A 41 49.71 -22.41 27.09
N SER A 42 49.96 -23.72 27.15
CA SER A 42 49.41 -24.72 26.25
C SER A 42 47.90 -24.95 26.41
N GLU A 43 47.31 -24.48 27.50
CA GLU A 43 45.88 -24.60 27.78
C GLU A 43 45.10 -23.33 27.44
N LEU A 44 45.76 -22.33 26.83
CA LEU A 44 45.17 -21.04 26.47
C LEU A 44 45.11 -20.82 24.96
N VAL A 45 43.99 -20.29 24.48
CA VAL A 45 43.79 -19.83 23.10
C VAL A 45 43.43 -18.35 23.11
N VAL A 46 44.13 -17.54 22.33
CA VAL A 46 43.84 -16.10 22.17
C VAL A 46 42.52 -15.93 21.43
N VAL A 47 41.61 -15.17 22.01
CA VAL A 47 40.33 -14.80 21.39
C VAL A 47 40.55 -13.45 20.70
N SER A 48 40.56 -13.44 19.37
CA SER A 48 40.61 -12.19 18.62
C SER A 48 39.23 -11.51 18.64
N PRO A 49 39.13 -10.19 18.86
CA PRO A 49 37.85 -9.47 18.78
C PRO A 49 37.17 -9.61 17.40
N LEU A 50 37.91 -9.99 16.34
CA LEU A 50 37.35 -10.26 15.01
C LEU A 50 36.70 -11.66 14.86
N GLU A 51 36.89 -12.59 15.80
CA GLU A 51 36.25 -13.92 15.75
C GLU A 51 34.83 -13.93 16.35
N ALA A 52 34.50 -12.96 17.21
CA ALA A 52 33.17 -12.80 17.77
C ALA A 52 32.10 -12.48 16.71
N GLU A 53 32.49 -11.85 15.60
CA GLU A 53 31.58 -11.44 14.51
C GLU A 53 31.32 -12.53 13.47
N ARG A 54 32.16 -13.60 13.39
CA ARG A 54 32.10 -14.57 12.28
C ARG A 54 31.63 -15.98 12.62
N LEU A 55 31.53 -16.36 13.90
CA LEU A 55 31.25 -17.75 14.28
C LEU A 55 30.02 -18.00 15.16
N VAL A 56 29.22 -16.97 15.50
CA VAL A 56 27.91 -17.16 16.13
C VAL A 56 26.78 -16.89 15.13
N LYS A 57 26.57 -17.84 14.20
CA LYS A 57 25.24 -18.07 13.63
C LYS A 57 24.55 -19.16 14.44
N THR A 58 24.04 -18.77 15.61
CA THR A 58 22.91 -19.45 16.23
C THR A 58 21.69 -18.56 15.99
N PRO A 59 20.60 -19.07 15.40
CA PRO A 59 19.39 -18.28 15.21
C PRO A 59 18.70 -18.13 16.55
N THR A 60 19.16 -17.19 17.37
CA THR A 60 18.46 -16.80 18.58
C THR A 60 17.27 -15.95 18.16
N GLN A 61 16.07 -16.53 18.24
CA GLN A 61 14.83 -15.77 18.26
C GLN A 61 14.97 -14.69 19.34
N GLN A 62 14.93 -13.43 18.91
CA GLN A 62 14.81 -12.32 19.84
C GLN A 62 13.47 -12.47 20.59
N PRO A 63 13.45 -12.31 21.93
CA PRO A 63 12.21 -12.12 22.65
C PRO A 63 11.48 -10.94 22.02
N ILE A 64 10.22 -11.16 21.64
CA ILE A 64 9.34 -10.12 21.14
C ILE A 64 9.11 -9.17 22.33
N VAL A 65 9.94 -8.13 22.43
CA VAL A 65 9.62 -6.99 23.27
C VAL A 65 8.32 -6.43 22.69
N PRO A 66 7.24 -6.27 23.47
CA PRO A 66 6.06 -5.57 23.01
C PRO A 66 6.52 -4.17 22.60
N ARG A 67 6.60 -3.94 21.29
CA ARG A 67 6.82 -2.61 20.75
C ARG A 67 5.62 -1.81 21.21
N GLN A 68 5.83 -1.02 22.26
CA GLN A 68 4.90 0.00 22.70
C GLN A 68 4.46 0.73 21.42
N PRO A 69 3.16 0.77 21.08
CA PRO A 69 2.73 1.41 19.86
C PRO A 69 3.21 2.85 19.96
N ALA A 70 4.26 3.17 19.20
CA ALA A 70 4.61 4.54 18.92
C ALA A 70 3.31 5.17 18.45
N ALA A 71 2.88 6.22 19.16
CA ALA A 71 1.65 6.92 18.86
C ALA A 71 1.57 7.07 17.34
N SER A 72 0.52 6.50 16.76
CA SER A 72 0.26 6.63 15.35
C SER A 72 0.00 8.12 15.11
N THR A 73 1.05 8.86 14.78
CA THR A 73 0.89 9.97 13.85
C THR A 73 0.43 9.29 12.57
N ILE A 74 -0.89 9.14 12.44
CA ILE A 74 -1.55 8.83 11.19
C ILE A 74 -1.19 9.99 10.28
N VAL A 75 -0.07 9.86 9.62
CA VAL A 75 0.19 10.54 8.37
C VAL A 75 -0.07 9.46 7.34
N SER A 76 -1.13 9.63 6.58
CA SER A 76 -1.62 8.80 5.48
C SER A 76 -0.63 8.63 4.32
N ASN A 77 0.68 8.67 4.57
CA ASN A 77 1.73 8.72 3.55
C ASN A 77 2.48 7.38 3.40
N GLN A 78 1.88 6.25 3.78
CA GLN A 78 2.47 4.93 3.55
C GLN A 78 2.28 4.53 2.09
N GLY A 79 3.38 4.30 1.37
CA GLY A 79 3.33 3.90 -0.03
C GLY A 79 4.66 4.04 -0.76
N VAL A 80 4.61 3.82 -2.07
CA VAL A 80 5.72 4.05 -3.00
C VAL A 80 5.39 5.27 -3.85
N TYR A 81 6.31 6.22 -3.96
CA TYR A 81 6.05 7.49 -4.64
C TYR A 81 7.15 7.86 -5.62
N PHE A 82 6.77 8.54 -6.69
CA PHE A 82 7.66 9.49 -7.35
C PHE A 82 7.52 10.85 -6.68
N ALA A 83 8.65 11.48 -6.37
CA ALA A 83 8.72 12.81 -5.80
C ALA A 83 9.62 13.70 -6.65
N PHE A 84 9.05 14.79 -7.17
CA PHE A 84 9.80 15.82 -7.91
C PHE A 84 10.16 16.94 -6.95
N VAL A 85 11.46 17.09 -6.67
CA VAL A 85 11.98 18.05 -5.71
C VAL A 85 12.78 19.10 -6.47
N ALA A 86 12.40 20.37 -6.31
CA ALA A 86 13.11 21.48 -6.94
C ALA A 86 14.56 21.52 -6.44
N GLN A 87 15.53 21.52 -7.36
CA GLN A 87 16.94 21.76 -7.04
C GLN A 87 17.26 23.26 -7.06
N ASN A 88 16.53 24.00 -7.91
CA ASN A 88 16.58 25.44 -8.06
C ASN A 88 15.23 25.91 -8.65
N ASP A 89 15.12 27.19 -9.00
CA ASP A 89 13.88 27.77 -9.55
C ASP A 89 13.51 27.26 -10.96
N ARG A 90 14.39 26.48 -11.60
CA ARG A 90 14.26 26.04 -12.99
C ARG A 90 14.19 24.52 -13.15
N GLU A 91 14.71 23.75 -12.20
CA GLU A 91 14.97 22.32 -12.39
C GLU A 91 14.45 21.47 -11.22
N TYR A 92 13.90 20.31 -11.56
CA TYR A 92 13.44 19.30 -10.61
C TYR A 92 14.31 18.05 -10.70
N ALA A 93 14.61 17.44 -9.56
CA ALA A 93 15.17 16.10 -9.48
C ALA A 93 14.08 15.09 -9.12
N LEU A 94 14.03 13.98 -9.86
CA LEU A 94 13.12 12.87 -9.57
C LEU A 94 13.71 11.97 -8.47
N HIS A 95 12.89 11.70 -7.46
CA HIS A 95 13.19 10.77 -6.39
C HIS A 95 12.17 9.63 -6.36
N ILE A 96 12.64 8.42 -6.06
CA ILE A 96 11.81 7.27 -5.75
C ILE A 96 11.78 7.12 -4.24
N ILE A 97 10.58 7.19 -3.66
CA ILE A 97 10.39 7.12 -2.22
C ILE A 97 9.72 5.80 -1.89
N ASN A 98 10.38 5.00 -1.05
CA ASN A 98 9.78 3.81 -0.47
C ASN A 98 9.45 4.11 1.00
N ASN A 99 8.22 4.55 1.27
CA ASN A 99 7.72 4.68 2.64
C ASN A 99 6.95 3.43 3.09
N THR A 100 7.24 2.26 2.51
CA THR A 100 6.67 0.99 2.93
C THR A 100 7.66 0.21 3.80
N ASP A 101 7.20 -0.92 4.34
CA ASP A 101 8.02 -1.87 5.09
C ASP A 101 8.62 -2.98 4.19
N TRP A 102 8.44 -2.86 2.87
CA TRP A 102 8.92 -3.81 1.88
C TRP A 102 10.21 -3.32 1.24
N GLU A 103 11.07 -4.25 0.86
CA GLU A 103 12.19 -3.98 -0.04
C GLU A 103 11.69 -4.11 -1.49
N LEU A 104 12.15 -3.20 -2.35
CA LEU A 104 11.75 -3.15 -3.75
C LEU A 104 12.95 -3.39 -4.65
N THR A 105 12.93 -4.46 -5.43
CA THR A 105 13.85 -4.59 -6.57
C THR A 105 13.23 -3.88 -7.76
N TYR A 106 13.86 -2.83 -8.29
CA TYR A 106 13.24 -1.93 -9.26
C TYR A 106 14.09 -1.68 -10.51
N VAL A 107 13.41 -1.27 -11.57
CA VAL A 107 13.93 -0.60 -12.76
C VAL A 107 13.11 0.66 -12.96
N VAL A 108 13.77 1.79 -13.17
CA VAL A 108 13.15 3.08 -13.47
C VAL A 108 13.68 3.60 -14.79
N GLY A 109 12.81 4.24 -15.56
CA GLY A 109 13.18 4.84 -16.82
C GLY A 109 12.15 5.81 -17.36
N GLU A 110 12.37 6.21 -18.60
CA GLU A 110 11.58 7.20 -19.32
C GLU A 110 11.03 6.57 -20.60
N GLU A 111 9.80 6.92 -20.94
CA GLU A 111 9.15 6.48 -22.16
C GLU A 111 8.79 7.70 -23.00
N THR A 112 9.33 7.77 -24.22
CA THR A 112 9.12 8.82 -25.21
C THR A 112 8.56 8.26 -26.52
N ALA A 113 7.96 9.11 -27.34
CA ALA A 113 7.50 8.71 -28.67
C ALA A 113 8.71 8.47 -29.59
N ALA A 114 8.78 7.30 -30.20
CA ALA A 114 9.83 6.97 -31.17
C ALA A 114 9.58 7.71 -32.51
N PRO A 115 10.63 8.17 -33.21
CA PRO A 115 10.49 8.80 -34.53
C PRO A 115 9.81 7.92 -35.58
N SER A 116 9.97 6.60 -35.46
CA SER A 116 9.38 5.58 -36.33
C SER A 116 7.95 5.16 -35.95
N GLY A 117 7.36 5.80 -34.94
CA GLY A 117 6.13 5.35 -34.30
C GLY A 117 6.38 4.29 -33.21
N GLY A 118 5.57 4.35 -32.16
CA GLY A 118 5.70 3.50 -30.96
C GLY A 118 6.35 4.22 -29.77
N ALA A 119 6.49 3.50 -28.67
CA ALA A 119 7.10 3.99 -27.44
C ALA A 119 8.54 3.46 -27.31
N GLN A 120 9.49 4.37 -27.09
CA GLN A 120 10.89 4.04 -26.79
C GLN A 120 11.12 4.17 -25.28
N PHE A 121 11.57 3.09 -24.65
CA PHE A 121 11.94 3.08 -23.25
C PHE A 121 13.44 3.29 -23.08
N ASN A 122 13.81 4.29 -22.28
CA ASN A 122 15.18 4.58 -21.86
C ASN A 122 15.31 4.25 -20.37
N GLY A 123 16.14 3.25 -20.03
CA GLY A 123 16.38 2.89 -18.63
C GLY A 123 17.31 3.89 -17.95
N LEU A 124 16.89 4.47 -16.83
CA LEU A 124 17.70 5.42 -16.06
C LEU A 124 18.50 4.71 -14.96
N GLN A 125 17.83 3.85 -14.18
CA GLN A 125 18.48 3.17 -13.06
C GLN A 125 17.77 1.86 -12.72
N SER A 126 18.50 0.94 -12.08
CA SER A 126 17.93 -0.27 -11.47
C SER A 126 18.66 -0.61 -10.17
N GLY A 127 18.03 -1.39 -9.30
CA GLY A 127 18.64 -1.84 -8.06
C GLY A 127 17.63 -2.31 -7.02
N SER A 128 18.04 -2.27 -5.76
CA SER A 128 17.16 -2.51 -4.61
C SER A 128 16.96 -1.23 -3.79
N LEU A 129 15.73 -0.97 -3.41
CA LEU A 129 15.32 0.16 -2.57
C LEU A 129 14.78 -0.38 -1.23
N LYS A 130 15.48 -0.05 -0.14
CA LYS A 130 15.17 -0.56 1.19
C LYS A 130 13.85 0.00 1.75
N PRO A 131 13.26 -0.66 2.75
CA PRO A 131 12.14 -0.08 3.50
C PRO A 131 12.51 1.29 4.06
N LYS A 132 11.55 2.23 4.05
CA LYS A 132 11.72 3.58 4.60
C LYS A 132 12.95 4.33 4.05
N SER A 133 13.29 4.11 2.78
CA SER A 133 14.41 4.77 2.11
C SER A 133 13.97 5.54 0.88
N GLN A 134 14.90 6.34 0.34
CA GLN A 134 14.71 7.12 -0.87
C GLN A 134 15.90 6.93 -1.82
N LEU A 135 15.65 7.16 -3.10
CA LEU A 135 16.68 7.25 -4.13
C LEU A 135 16.46 8.52 -4.96
N LYS A 136 17.49 9.34 -5.08
CA LYS A 136 17.55 10.45 -6.05
C LYS A 136 18.11 9.94 -7.38
N LEU A 137 17.44 10.24 -8.49
CA LEU A 137 18.00 10.04 -9.83
C LEU A 137 18.91 11.21 -10.21
N ASN A 138 19.87 10.94 -11.09
CA ASN A 138 20.86 11.94 -11.51
C ASN A 138 20.24 13.01 -12.42
N GLU A 139 19.17 12.66 -13.12
CA GLU A 139 18.60 13.48 -14.18
C GLU A 139 17.81 14.66 -13.61
N LEU A 140 17.99 15.81 -14.26
CA LEU A 140 17.33 17.06 -13.92
C LEU A 140 16.33 17.44 -15.01
N TYR A 141 15.13 17.76 -14.57
CA TYR A 141 14.01 18.08 -15.44
C TYR A 141 13.73 19.58 -15.41
N VAL A 142 13.96 20.23 -16.56
CA VAL A 142 13.80 21.67 -16.71
C VAL A 142 12.31 22.03 -16.77
N HIS A 143 11.88 22.94 -15.90
CA HIS A 143 10.52 23.43 -15.79
C HIS A 143 10.02 24.08 -17.08
N ALA A 144 10.88 24.83 -17.79
CA ALA A 144 10.52 25.46 -19.06
C ALA A 144 10.20 24.44 -20.18
N GLN A 145 10.64 23.19 -20.02
CA GLN A 145 10.40 22.09 -20.97
C GLN A 145 9.35 21.09 -20.44
N PHE A 146 8.52 21.51 -19.48
CA PHE A 146 7.55 20.63 -18.83
C PHE A 146 6.62 19.91 -19.81
N ASP A 147 6.17 20.59 -20.87
CA ASP A 147 5.28 20.00 -21.89
C ASP A 147 5.94 18.88 -22.69
N THR A 148 7.28 18.84 -22.72
CA THR A 148 8.07 17.81 -23.42
C THR A 148 8.64 16.75 -22.48
N TRP A 149 8.28 16.77 -21.18
CA TRP A 149 8.74 15.75 -20.24
C TRP A 149 8.28 14.35 -20.67
N PRO A 150 9.14 13.33 -20.46
CA PRO A 150 8.81 11.95 -20.80
C PRO A 150 7.73 11.40 -19.87
N THR A 151 7.23 10.21 -20.20
CA THR A 151 6.46 9.40 -19.24
C THR A 151 7.43 8.64 -18.34
N PHE A 152 7.35 8.84 -17.03
CA PHE A 152 8.21 8.16 -16.08
C PHE A 152 7.66 6.77 -15.78
N VAL A 153 8.51 5.76 -15.86
CA VAL A 153 8.10 4.36 -15.69
C VAL A 153 8.87 3.74 -14.54
N LEU A 154 8.14 3.11 -13.61
CA LEU A 154 8.69 2.26 -12.56
C LEU A 154 8.20 0.82 -12.76
N GLN A 155 9.12 -0.12 -12.75
CA GLN A 155 8.82 -1.54 -12.57
C GLN A 155 9.49 -2.01 -11.28
N ALA A 156 8.76 -2.62 -10.36
CA ALA A 156 9.31 -3.10 -9.10
C ALA A 156 8.68 -4.41 -8.62
N LEU A 157 9.50 -5.22 -7.94
CA LEU A 157 9.10 -6.46 -7.28
C LEU A 157 9.19 -6.29 -5.76
N TRP A 158 8.18 -6.79 -5.07
CA TRP A 158 8.07 -6.68 -3.62
C TRP A 158 8.81 -7.83 -2.93
N PHE A 159 9.65 -7.51 -1.97
CA PHE A 159 10.36 -8.49 -1.15
C PHE A 159 10.24 -8.14 0.34
N ARG A 160 10.02 -9.18 1.16
CA ARG A 160 10.24 -9.14 2.61
C ARG A 160 10.53 -10.55 3.09
N SER A 161 11.36 -10.66 4.13
CA SER A 161 11.59 -11.93 4.81
C SER A 161 10.38 -12.32 5.66
N GLY A 162 10.06 -13.63 5.68
CA GLY A 162 8.98 -14.19 6.49
C GLY A 162 7.67 -14.40 5.72
N ARG A 163 6.60 -14.70 6.46
CA ARG A 163 5.27 -14.94 5.87
C ARG A 163 4.63 -13.62 5.47
N ALA A 164 4.26 -13.51 4.19
CA ALA A 164 3.52 -12.38 3.65
C ALA A 164 2.71 -12.81 2.43
N SER A 165 1.64 -12.07 2.13
CA SER A 165 0.90 -12.25 0.88
C SER A 165 1.75 -11.81 -0.30
N LEU A 166 1.82 -12.64 -1.34
CA LEU A 166 2.50 -12.30 -2.58
C LEU A 166 1.80 -11.10 -3.24
N ARG A 167 2.56 -10.04 -3.50
CA ARG A 167 2.07 -8.85 -4.22
C ARG A 167 2.43 -8.95 -5.70
N PRO A 168 1.54 -8.51 -6.61
CA PRO A 168 1.89 -8.43 -8.03
C PRO A 168 3.03 -7.43 -8.25
N PRO A 169 3.82 -7.58 -9.32
CA PRO A 169 4.80 -6.58 -9.74
C PRO A 169 4.15 -5.20 -9.85
N LEU A 170 4.79 -4.19 -9.28
CA LEU A 170 4.38 -2.80 -9.42
C LEU A 170 4.88 -2.30 -10.77
N VAL A 171 3.99 -2.08 -11.73
CA VAL A 171 4.33 -1.47 -13.03
C VAL A 171 3.50 -0.20 -13.18
N LYS A 172 4.18 0.95 -13.21
CA LYS A 172 3.52 2.25 -13.21
C LYS A 172 4.12 3.20 -14.21
N ARG A 173 3.25 3.96 -14.87
CA ARG A 173 3.58 5.01 -15.83
C ARG A 173 2.98 6.32 -15.37
N VAL A 174 3.81 7.31 -15.13
CA VAL A 174 3.40 8.64 -14.66
C VAL A 174 3.73 9.65 -15.74
N LYS A 175 2.67 10.19 -16.38
CA LYS A 175 2.79 11.35 -17.26
C LYS A 175 2.43 12.61 -16.47
N CYS A 176 3.38 13.51 -16.32
CA CYS A 176 3.16 14.76 -15.60
C CYS A 176 2.27 15.70 -16.44
N ARG A 177 1.11 16.09 -15.92
CA ARG A 177 0.26 17.14 -16.49
C ARG A 177 0.27 18.34 -15.56
N ALA A 178 0.35 19.56 -16.11
CA ALA A 178 0.54 20.78 -15.32
C ALA A 178 -0.53 20.95 -14.23
N ALA A 179 -1.81 20.77 -14.59
CA ALA A 179 -2.93 20.88 -13.66
C ALA A 179 -2.85 19.92 -12.46
N THR A 180 -2.35 18.71 -12.65
CA THR A 180 -2.18 17.74 -11.56
C THR A 180 -0.85 17.92 -10.82
N PHE A 181 0.20 18.31 -11.53
CA PHE A 181 1.55 18.39 -10.98
C PHE A 181 1.66 19.51 -9.95
N PHE A 182 1.29 20.74 -10.30
CA PHE A 182 1.46 21.89 -9.39
C PHE A 182 0.50 21.84 -8.19
N ASN A 183 -0.65 21.19 -8.35
CA ASN A 183 -1.62 20.99 -7.26
C ASN A 183 -1.20 19.89 -6.27
N ASN A 184 -0.30 19.00 -6.64
CA ASN A 184 0.10 17.86 -5.81
C ASN A 184 1.39 18.12 -5.01
N LYS A 185 1.50 19.33 -4.43
CA LYS A 185 2.63 19.73 -3.60
C LYS A 185 2.41 19.23 -2.17
N ALA A 186 3.33 18.41 -1.67
CA ALA A 186 3.29 17.87 -0.32
C ALA A 186 4.70 17.67 0.25
N THR A 187 4.78 17.37 1.54
CA THR A 187 6.04 17.00 2.17
C THR A 187 6.40 15.57 1.77
N VAL A 188 7.57 15.41 1.14
CA VAL A 188 8.09 14.12 0.68
C VAL A 188 8.45 13.24 1.89
N PRO A 189 7.82 12.07 2.08
CA PRO A 189 8.20 11.13 3.13
C PRO A 189 9.67 10.73 3.02
N VAL A 190 10.30 10.40 4.16
CA VAL A 190 11.74 10.06 4.26
C VAL A 190 12.67 11.26 4.03
N LEU A 191 12.41 12.09 3.01
CA LEU A 191 13.23 13.25 2.68
C LEU A 191 12.90 14.49 3.53
N ASN A 192 11.65 14.62 4.02
CA ASN A 192 11.15 15.76 4.80
C ASN A 192 11.34 17.12 4.11
N GLN A 193 11.24 17.15 2.78
CA GLN A 193 11.33 18.35 1.96
C GLN A 193 10.04 18.56 1.16
N PRO A 194 9.69 19.80 0.78
CA PRO A 194 8.56 20.05 -0.10
C PRO A 194 8.88 19.52 -1.51
N GLY A 195 7.92 18.82 -2.12
CA GLY A 195 8.01 18.33 -3.49
C GLY A 195 6.65 18.00 -4.08
N HIS A 196 6.62 17.64 -5.36
CA HIS A 196 5.42 17.17 -6.02
C HIS A 196 5.36 15.64 -5.98
N LEU A 197 4.35 15.07 -5.32
CA LEU A 197 4.28 13.64 -5.04
C LEU A 197 3.28 12.92 -5.93
N PHE A 198 3.64 11.74 -6.39
CA PHE A 198 2.75 10.85 -7.15
C PHE A 198 2.83 9.45 -6.56
N GLN A 199 1.73 8.98 -5.98
CA GLN A 199 1.66 7.64 -5.42
C GLN A 199 1.58 6.60 -6.53
N LEU A 200 2.49 5.64 -6.50
CA LEU A 200 2.63 4.61 -7.52
C LEU A 200 1.88 3.34 -7.13
N ASP A 201 1.86 2.98 -5.85
CA ASP A 201 1.27 1.75 -5.37
C ASP A 201 -0.23 1.85 -5.04
N ALA A 202 -0.87 2.98 -5.34
CA ALA A 202 -2.32 3.05 -5.39
C ALA A 202 -2.81 2.12 -6.52
N ASP A 203 -3.76 1.23 -6.25
CA ASP A 203 -4.41 0.43 -7.29
C ASP A 203 -4.90 1.39 -8.40
N GLU A 204 -4.59 1.11 -9.67
CA GLU A 204 -5.15 1.90 -10.78
C GLU A 204 -6.65 1.64 -10.90
N ALA A 205 -7.43 2.31 -10.06
CA ALA A 205 -8.53 3.10 -10.58
C ALA A 205 -7.90 4.38 -11.16
N SER A 206 -8.35 4.76 -12.36
CA SER A 206 -7.98 5.96 -13.12
C SER A 206 -7.54 7.18 -12.27
N PRO A 207 -6.61 8.01 -12.76
CA PRO A 207 -6.16 9.18 -12.01
C PRO A 207 -7.35 10.12 -11.75
N SER A 208 -7.49 10.50 -10.47
CA SER A 208 -8.50 11.37 -9.87
C SER A 208 -9.96 10.88 -9.95
N GLN A 209 -10.44 10.24 -8.89
CA GLN A 209 -11.34 10.88 -7.92
C GLN A 209 -11.17 10.21 -6.54
N ALA A 210 -11.35 11.00 -5.49
CA ALA A 210 -11.47 10.52 -4.13
C ALA A 210 -12.61 9.49 -4.01
N GLY A 211 -12.38 8.42 -3.25
CA GLY A 211 -13.43 7.56 -2.70
C GLY A 211 -13.69 6.22 -3.41
N GLY A 212 -13.56 5.12 -2.67
CA GLY A 212 -14.42 3.93 -2.81
C GLY A 212 -14.01 2.83 -3.79
N THR A 213 -13.29 1.82 -3.29
CA THR A 213 -13.27 0.40 -3.73
C THR A 213 -14.70 -0.17 -3.92
N ARG A 214 -15.09 -1.15 -4.76
CA ARG A 214 -14.52 -2.26 -5.56
C ARG A 214 -15.71 -2.90 -6.38
N PRO A 215 -15.62 -4.08 -7.05
CA PRO A 215 -14.65 -4.66 -7.99
C PRO A 215 -15.26 -4.96 -9.39
N THR A 216 -14.39 -5.21 -10.37
CA THR A 216 -14.69 -5.76 -11.72
C THR A 216 -14.85 -7.29 -11.73
N PRO A 217 -15.38 -7.86 -12.82
CA PRO A 217 -14.74 -9.02 -13.44
C PRO A 217 -14.21 -8.70 -14.85
N SER A 218 -13.15 -9.43 -15.21
CA SER A 218 -12.22 -9.25 -16.32
C SER A 218 -12.78 -9.53 -17.74
N PRO A 219 -12.06 -9.13 -18.80
CA PRO A 219 -12.64 -8.77 -20.10
C PRO A 219 -12.71 -9.92 -21.12
N ALA A 220 -13.77 -9.92 -21.93
CA ALA A 220 -13.82 -10.64 -23.20
C ALA A 220 -13.21 -9.76 -24.31
N ALA A 221 -12.36 -10.36 -25.14
CA ALA A 221 -11.68 -9.74 -26.27
C ALA A 221 -12.66 -9.18 -27.30
N ILE A 222 -12.44 -7.94 -27.77
CA ILE A 222 -13.21 -7.35 -28.88
C ILE A 222 -12.25 -6.92 -29.99
N GLN A 223 -12.55 -7.40 -31.20
CA GLN A 223 -11.78 -7.28 -32.44
C GLN A 223 -11.96 -5.91 -33.12
N PRO A 224 -11.01 -5.46 -33.99
CA PRO A 224 -10.90 -4.08 -34.48
C PRO A 224 -11.98 -3.61 -35.48
N GLU A 225 -12.93 -4.45 -35.87
CA GLU A 225 -13.83 -4.19 -37.01
C GLU A 225 -15.13 -3.45 -36.63
N THR A 226 -15.49 -3.39 -35.33
CA THR A 226 -16.71 -2.70 -34.86
C THR A 226 -16.57 -1.18 -34.69
N LEU A 227 -15.33 -0.65 -34.69
CA LEU A 227 -15.07 0.78 -34.50
C LEU A 227 -15.45 1.67 -35.70
N LYS A 228 -15.67 1.11 -36.90
CA LYS A 228 -15.98 1.90 -38.10
C LYS A 228 -17.45 2.31 -38.22
N GLN A 229 -18.37 1.71 -37.45
CA GLN A 229 -19.81 1.99 -37.56
C GLN A 229 -20.33 3.03 -36.54
N GLU A 230 -19.55 3.43 -35.53
CA GLU A 230 -19.97 4.44 -34.55
C GLU A 230 -19.56 5.88 -34.89
N MET A 231 -18.74 6.10 -35.93
CA MET A 231 -18.31 7.44 -36.36
C MET A 231 -19.37 8.23 -37.16
N LEU A 232 -20.60 7.71 -37.29
CA LEU A 232 -21.65 8.27 -38.14
C LEU A 232 -22.90 8.77 -37.38
N LYS A 233 -22.76 9.33 -36.17
CA LYS A 233 -23.86 10.04 -35.50
C LYS A 233 -23.50 11.49 -35.15
N PRO A 234 -24.37 12.46 -35.46
CA PRO A 234 -24.06 13.87 -35.29
C PRO A 234 -24.12 14.28 -33.82
N LYS A 235 -23.28 15.27 -33.53
CA LYS A 235 -22.91 15.90 -32.26
C LYS A 235 -24.12 16.43 -31.47
N SER A 236 -24.22 16.06 -30.20
CA SER A 236 -25.02 16.76 -29.20
C SER A 236 -24.13 17.20 -28.02
N ASP A 237 -24.45 18.39 -27.51
CA ASP A 237 -23.76 19.22 -26.51
C ASP A 237 -23.49 18.59 -25.12
N PRO A 238 -22.69 19.24 -24.24
CA PRO A 238 -21.76 18.56 -23.33
C PRO A 238 -22.46 17.86 -22.16
N ALA A 239 -22.03 16.63 -21.93
CA ALA A 239 -22.50 15.74 -20.89
C ALA A 239 -22.24 16.29 -19.49
N SER A 240 -23.34 16.46 -18.73
CA SER A 240 -23.34 16.38 -17.28
C SER A 240 -22.68 15.07 -16.83
N LEU A 241 -21.83 15.14 -15.81
CA LEU A 241 -21.24 13.99 -15.13
C LEU A 241 -22.35 12.97 -14.81
N ALA A 242 -22.35 11.85 -15.52
CA ALA A 242 -23.39 10.83 -15.40
C ALA A 242 -23.18 10.07 -14.09
N VAL A 243 -23.78 10.56 -13.00
CA VAL A 243 -24.05 9.72 -11.84
C VAL A 243 -24.98 8.61 -12.31
N GLU A 244 -24.54 7.37 -12.18
CA GLU A 244 -25.32 6.20 -12.56
C GLU A 244 -26.60 6.16 -11.71
N ARG A 245 -27.74 6.51 -12.32
CA ARG A 245 -29.02 6.59 -11.64
C ARG A 245 -29.49 5.17 -11.30
N PRO A 246 -29.58 4.77 -10.02
CA PRO A 246 -29.99 3.43 -9.66
C PRO A 246 -31.46 3.18 -10.02
N SER A 247 -31.85 1.91 -10.09
CA SER A 247 -33.25 1.53 -10.28
C SER A 247 -34.10 2.03 -9.11
N ALA A 248 -35.34 2.45 -9.39
CA ALA A 248 -36.28 2.91 -8.35
C ALA A 248 -36.64 1.83 -7.33
N VAL A 249 -36.40 0.56 -7.66
CA VAL A 249 -36.57 -0.60 -6.79
C VAL A 249 -35.26 -1.38 -6.76
N VAL A 250 -34.74 -1.65 -5.58
CA VAL A 250 -33.47 -2.34 -5.34
C VAL A 250 -33.73 -3.56 -4.46
N ASP A 251 -33.34 -4.74 -4.97
CA ASP A 251 -33.43 -5.99 -4.22
C ASP A 251 -32.14 -6.23 -3.43
N LEU A 252 -32.27 -6.37 -2.11
CA LEU A 252 -31.16 -6.61 -1.19
C LEU A 252 -31.06 -8.08 -0.77
N HIS A 253 -31.87 -9.00 -1.31
CA HIS A 253 -31.70 -10.43 -1.03
C HIS A 253 -30.32 -10.94 -1.49
N VAL A 254 -29.73 -11.85 -0.72
CA VAL A 254 -28.39 -12.37 -0.98
C VAL A 254 -28.29 -13.03 -2.35
N GLU A 255 -29.37 -13.68 -2.79
CA GLU A 255 -29.49 -14.33 -4.10
C GLU A 255 -29.44 -13.31 -5.26
N ALA A 256 -30.00 -12.11 -5.06
CA ALA A 256 -29.96 -11.02 -6.03
C ALA A 256 -28.57 -10.35 -6.06
N LEU A 257 -27.92 -10.21 -4.91
CA LEU A 257 -26.59 -9.60 -4.79
C LEU A 257 -25.46 -10.54 -5.24
N LEU A 258 -25.66 -11.85 -5.10
CA LEU A 258 -24.68 -12.88 -5.41
C LEU A 258 -25.30 -13.97 -6.29
N PRO A 259 -25.33 -13.78 -7.63
CA PRO A 259 -25.89 -14.79 -8.55
C PRO A 259 -25.12 -16.13 -8.54
N GLN A 260 -23.89 -16.15 -8.01
CA GLN A 260 -23.05 -17.35 -7.82
C GLN A 260 -23.28 -18.02 -6.45
N GLY A 261 -24.21 -17.51 -5.63
CA GLY A 261 -24.52 -18.00 -4.28
C GLY A 261 -23.64 -17.41 -3.17
N PRO A 262 -24.00 -17.63 -1.88
CA PRO A 262 -23.33 -17.03 -0.72
C PRO A 262 -21.89 -17.56 -0.47
N GLY A 263 -21.49 -18.67 -1.10
CA GLY A 263 -20.16 -19.25 -0.95
C GLY A 263 -19.87 -19.71 0.50
N ARG A 264 -18.68 -19.39 1.02
CA ARG A 264 -18.23 -19.70 2.40
C ARG A 264 -18.50 -18.58 3.42
N ARG A 265 -19.35 -17.61 3.08
CA ARG A 265 -19.58 -16.42 3.93
C ARG A 265 -20.46 -16.74 5.14
N SER A 266 -20.13 -16.11 6.26
CA SER A 266 -20.93 -16.17 7.48
C SER A 266 -22.19 -15.29 7.37
N PRO A 267 -23.24 -15.54 8.18
CA PRO A 267 -24.43 -14.69 8.20
C PRO A 267 -24.14 -13.21 8.48
N ALA A 268 -23.11 -12.91 9.29
CA ALA A 268 -22.68 -11.55 9.58
C ALA A 268 -22.05 -10.86 8.36
N GLU A 269 -21.22 -11.58 7.59
CA GLU A 269 -20.63 -11.05 6.35
C GLU A 269 -21.67 -10.84 5.25
N LEU A 270 -22.71 -11.68 5.20
CA LEU A 270 -23.83 -11.50 4.27
C LEU A 270 -24.65 -10.27 4.65
N LEU A 271 -24.96 -10.07 5.93
CA LEU A 271 -25.66 -8.89 6.41
C LEU A 271 -24.88 -7.60 6.11
N GLU A 272 -23.57 -7.60 6.37
CA GLU A 272 -22.68 -6.46 6.06
C GLU A 272 -22.69 -6.14 4.55
N LEU A 273 -22.64 -7.15 3.69
CA LEU A 273 -22.72 -6.96 2.23
C LEU A 273 -24.08 -6.34 1.80
N GLN A 274 -25.17 -6.77 2.41
CA GLN A 274 -26.51 -6.22 2.14
C GLN A 274 -26.59 -4.74 2.55
N LEU A 275 -26.01 -4.39 3.69
CA LEU A 275 -25.96 -3.01 4.19
C LEU A 275 -25.07 -2.10 3.35
N GLN A 276 -23.90 -2.58 2.93
CA GLN A 276 -23.01 -1.84 2.04
C GLN A 276 -23.67 -1.57 0.68
N THR A 277 -24.39 -2.55 0.13
CA THR A 277 -25.16 -2.36 -1.10
C THR A 277 -26.25 -1.32 -0.91
N PHE A 278 -26.98 -1.38 0.20
CA PHE A 278 -28.01 -0.41 0.56
C PHE A 278 -27.46 1.03 0.66
N GLU A 279 -26.34 1.24 1.35
CA GLU A 279 -25.73 2.57 1.48
C GLU A 279 -25.28 3.12 0.14
N LYS A 280 -24.54 2.33 -0.64
CA LYS A 280 -24.08 2.73 -1.97
C LYS A 280 -25.25 3.12 -2.89
N THR A 281 -26.32 2.35 -2.87
CA THR A 281 -27.49 2.61 -3.73
C THR A 281 -28.30 3.81 -3.26
N LEU A 282 -28.39 4.04 -1.95
CA LEU A 282 -29.00 5.26 -1.39
C LEU A 282 -28.19 6.51 -1.75
N GLU A 283 -26.86 6.48 -1.62
CA GLU A 283 -25.98 7.60 -1.98
C GLU A 283 -26.07 7.92 -3.47
N ASN A 284 -26.07 6.90 -4.34
CA ASN A 284 -26.24 7.10 -5.78
C ASN A 284 -27.62 7.69 -6.12
N ALA A 285 -28.68 7.28 -5.42
CA ALA A 285 -30.01 7.84 -5.61
C ALA A 285 -30.08 9.33 -5.22
N ILE A 286 -29.41 9.70 -4.13
CA ILE A 286 -29.29 11.10 -3.70
C ILE A 286 -28.46 11.91 -4.70
N ALA A 287 -27.30 11.39 -5.10
CA ALA A 287 -26.40 12.07 -6.03
C ALA A 287 -27.00 12.25 -7.44
N SER A 288 -27.90 11.35 -7.85
CA SER A 288 -28.64 11.44 -9.11
C SER A 288 -29.95 12.23 -9.01
N GLY A 289 -30.28 12.79 -7.84
CA GLY A 289 -31.47 13.61 -7.62
C GLY A 289 -32.79 12.81 -7.68
N MET A 290 -32.79 11.53 -7.29
CA MET A 290 -34.01 10.73 -7.21
C MET A 290 -34.86 11.16 -6.01
N GLY A 291 -36.16 11.40 -6.23
CA GLY A 291 -37.09 11.75 -5.14
C GLY A 291 -37.52 10.55 -4.28
N GLU A 292 -37.48 9.33 -4.82
CA GLU A 292 -37.86 8.12 -4.08
C GLU A 292 -37.09 6.88 -4.55
N ILE A 293 -36.85 5.95 -3.62
CA ILE A 293 -36.25 4.64 -3.86
C ILE A 293 -36.87 3.60 -2.92
N THR A 294 -37.08 2.37 -3.40
CA THR A 294 -37.67 1.26 -2.61
C THR A 294 -36.66 0.13 -2.45
N PHE A 295 -36.41 -0.29 -1.22
CA PHE A 295 -35.51 -1.38 -0.88
C PHE A 295 -36.28 -2.63 -0.47
N ILE A 296 -36.04 -3.76 -1.14
CA ILE A 296 -36.62 -5.06 -0.79
C ILE A 296 -35.64 -5.80 0.11
N HIS A 297 -35.99 -6.00 1.38
CA HIS A 297 -35.13 -6.65 2.39
C HIS A 297 -35.70 -7.98 2.91
N GLY A 298 -36.90 -8.37 2.45
CA GLY A 298 -37.57 -9.60 2.84
C GLY A 298 -38.16 -9.59 4.26
N VAL A 299 -38.87 -10.67 4.61
CA VAL A 299 -39.52 -10.85 5.92
C VAL A 299 -38.62 -11.42 7.01
N GLY A 300 -37.53 -12.11 6.65
CA GLY A 300 -36.72 -13.03 7.47
C GLY A 300 -36.68 -12.84 8.99
N SER A 301 -35.50 -12.55 9.55
CA SER A 301 -35.31 -12.34 11.00
C SER A 301 -35.56 -10.89 11.45
N GLY A 302 -35.87 -9.98 10.52
CA GLY A 302 -36.03 -8.55 10.79
C GLY A 302 -34.72 -7.78 11.06
N ALA A 303 -33.57 -8.45 11.07
CA ALA A 303 -32.26 -7.82 11.34
C ALA A 303 -31.91 -6.74 10.29
N LEU A 304 -32.05 -7.06 9.01
CA LEU A 304 -31.78 -6.13 7.91
C LEU A 304 -32.73 -4.93 7.94
N ARG A 305 -34.03 -5.15 8.16
CA ARG A 305 -35.03 -4.07 8.31
C ARG A 305 -34.67 -3.10 9.43
N THR A 306 -34.33 -3.64 10.61
CA THR A 306 -34.03 -2.84 11.80
C THR A 306 -32.82 -1.95 11.54
N GLU A 307 -31.78 -2.49 10.92
CA GLU A 307 -30.56 -1.74 10.61
C GLU A 307 -30.76 -0.72 9.48
N LEU A 308 -31.57 -1.03 8.46
CA LEU A 308 -31.99 -0.07 7.44
C LEU A 308 -32.73 1.11 8.06
N HIS A 309 -33.74 0.86 8.88
CA HIS A 309 -34.53 1.91 9.53
C HIS A 309 -33.66 2.76 10.46
N ARG A 310 -32.71 2.15 11.18
CA ARG A 310 -31.74 2.85 12.02
C ARG A 310 -30.88 3.82 11.22
N ARG A 311 -30.33 3.38 10.07
CA ARG A 311 -29.48 4.21 9.21
C ARG A 311 -30.27 5.30 8.49
N LEU A 312 -31.47 4.98 7.97
CA LEU A 312 -32.37 5.93 7.33
C LEU A 312 -32.81 7.06 8.28
N GLY A 313 -33.11 6.74 9.53
CA GLY A 313 -33.49 7.74 10.55
C GLY A 313 -32.37 8.72 10.92
N GLN A 314 -31.12 8.35 10.66
CA GLN A 314 -29.94 9.20 10.93
C GLN A 314 -29.44 9.93 9.68
N HIS A 315 -29.98 9.61 8.49
CA HIS A 315 -29.42 10.10 7.24
C HIS A 315 -29.89 11.53 6.91
N PRO A 316 -28.99 12.51 6.73
CA PRO A 316 -29.35 13.93 6.62
C PRO A 316 -30.21 14.25 5.39
N ASN A 317 -30.04 13.48 4.31
CA ASN A 317 -30.72 13.69 3.02
C ASN A 317 -31.98 12.85 2.83
N VAL A 318 -32.41 12.10 3.86
CA VAL A 318 -33.68 11.36 3.84
C VAL A 318 -34.77 12.23 4.44
N ARG A 319 -35.91 12.37 3.74
CA ARG A 319 -37.05 13.18 4.18
C ARG A 319 -37.94 12.38 5.13
N PHE A 320 -38.36 11.19 4.70
CA PHE A 320 -39.06 10.20 5.51
C PHE A 320 -38.93 8.83 4.85
N PHE A 321 -39.19 7.76 5.61
CA PHE A 321 -39.24 6.40 5.11
C PHE A 321 -40.44 5.68 5.73
N GLU A 322 -41.01 4.75 4.97
CA GLU A 322 -42.18 3.97 5.36
C GLU A 322 -42.05 2.53 4.85
N ASP A 323 -42.69 1.58 5.53
CA ASP A 323 -42.77 0.21 4.99
C ASP A 323 -43.64 0.25 3.71
N ALA A 324 -43.12 -0.28 2.60
CA ALA A 324 -43.78 -0.19 1.30
C ALA A 324 -45.07 -1.04 1.26
N GLN A 325 -46.07 -0.55 0.52
CA GLN A 325 -47.41 -1.14 0.51
C GLN A 325 -47.42 -2.61 0.05
N LYS A 326 -48.05 -3.43 0.91
CA LYS A 326 -48.21 -4.90 0.84
C LYS A 326 -48.69 -5.48 -0.50
N GLN A 327 -49.36 -4.67 -1.33
CA GLN A 327 -50.00 -5.11 -2.57
C GLN A 327 -49.04 -5.22 -3.77
N LYS A 328 -47.89 -4.53 -3.78
CA LYS A 328 -46.96 -4.51 -4.93
C LYS A 328 -45.64 -5.29 -4.73
N PHE A 329 -45.19 -5.48 -3.48
CA PHE A 329 -43.83 -5.99 -3.21
C PHE A 329 -43.76 -7.15 -2.19
N GLY A 330 -44.90 -7.67 -1.76
CA GLY A 330 -44.94 -8.66 -0.66
C GLY A 330 -44.53 -8.04 0.67
N TYR A 331 -44.44 -8.86 1.71
CA TYR A 331 -44.01 -8.43 3.04
C TYR A 331 -42.48 -8.20 3.00
N GLY A 332 -42.00 -7.01 3.38
CA GLY A 332 -40.57 -6.77 3.60
C GLY A 332 -39.87 -5.84 2.60
N ALA A 333 -40.45 -4.68 2.33
CA ALA A 333 -39.76 -3.61 1.60
C ALA A 333 -39.93 -2.26 2.33
N THR A 334 -38.94 -1.39 2.22
CA THR A 334 -38.95 -0.04 2.80
C THR A 334 -38.85 0.98 1.66
N LYS A 335 -39.83 1.88 1.58
CA LYS A 335 -39.83 3.03 0.67
C LYS A 335 -39.15 4.22 1.36
N VAL A 336 -38.23 4.85 0.66
CA VAL A 336 -37.46 6.00 1.13
C VAL A 336 -37.75 7.19 0.23
N THR A 337 -38.16 8.30 0.84
CA THR A 337 -38.31 9.58 0.16
C THR A 337 -37.10 10.45 0.48
N ILE A 338 -36.40 10.87 -0.56
CA ILE A 338 -35.18 11.68 -0.50
C ILE A 338 -35.56 13.17 -0.58
N LYS A 339 -34.76 14.04 0.05
CA LYS A 339 -35.02 15.48 0.14
C LYS A 339 -34.85 16.24 -1.16
#